data_AF-X1JF76-F1
#
_entry.id   AF-X1JF76-F1
#
_cell.length_a   1.000
_cell.length_b   1.000
_cell.length_c   1.000
_cell.angle_alpha   90.00
_cell.angle_beta   90.00
_cell.angle_gamma   90.00
#
_symmetry.space_group_name_H-M   'P 1'
#
loop_
_entity.id
_entity.type
_entity.pdbx_description
1 polymer ?
#
loop_
_entity_poly.entity_id
_entity_poly.type
_entity_poly.pdbx_seq_one_letter_code
_entity_poly.pdbx_strand_id
1 'polypeptide(L)'
;PDAIELLKKYSWPGNIRELKNLTERMAIMYPGRVITAKEIPPSFNTFRIEEGKLDTFFSFDTLKEAREMLEKNFIASKLKEFEGNISKTAEAIGVERSNLHKKIKAYGL
;
A
#
# COMPACT_ATOMS: atom_id res chain seq x y z
N PRO A 1 -9.26 -3.15 -26.50
CA PRO A 1 -9.18 -1.94 -25.65
C PRO A 1 -8.49 -2.26 -24.32
N ASP A 2 -7.19 -2.02 -24.28
CA ASP A 2 -6.26 -2.56 -23.27
C ASP A 2 -6.49 -1.96 -21.87
N ALA A 3 -7.00 -0.72 -21.82
CA ALA A 3 -7.44 -0.06 -20.59
C ALA A 3 -8.57 -0.83 -19.89
N ILE A 4 -9.58 -1.28 -20.65
CA ILE A 4 -10.73 -2.01 -20.08
C ILE A 4 -10.29 -3.37 -19.55
N GLU A 5 -9.36 -4.05 -20.24
CA GLU A 5 -8.84 -5.33 -19.79
C GLU A 5 -8.08 -5.21 -18.47
N LEU A 6 -7.28 -4.14 -18.32
CA LEU A 6 -6.58 -3.82 -17.08
C LEU A 6 -7.57 -3.54 -15.93
N LEU A 7 -8.60 -2.73 -16.18
CA LEU A 7 -9.64 -2.42 -15.18
C LEU A 7 -10.48 -3.65 -14.77
N LYS A 8 -10.68 -4.61 -15.69
CA LYS A 8 -11.38 -5.88 -15.39
C LYS A 8 -10.54 -6.84 -14.55
N LYS A 9 -9.21 -6.79 -14.68
CA LYS A 9 -8.27 -7.63 -13.91
C LYS A 9 -7.98 -7.07 -12.51
N TYR A 10 -8.30 -5.80 -12.26
CA TYR A 10 -8.13 -5.20 -10.96
C TYR A 10 -9.25 -5.64 -10.00
N SER A 11 -8.89 -6.03 -8.78
CA SER A 11 -9.83 -6.63 -7.80
C SER A 11 -10.77 -5.61 -7.13
N TRP A 12 -10.52 -4.31 -7.27
CA TRP A 12 -11.33 -3.22 -6.69
C TRP A 12 -11.56 -3.33 -5.17
N PRO A 13 -10.49 -3.32 -4.35
CA PRO A 13 -10.59 -3.49 -2.90
C PRO A 13 -11.46 -2.43 -2.20
N GLY A 14 -11.56 -1.21 -2.74
CA GLY A 14 -12.46 -0.16 -2.23
C GLY A 14 -13.87 -0.18 -2.84
N ASN A 15 -14.30 -1.30 -3.43
CA ASN A 15 -15.59 -1.49 -4.10
C ASN A 15 -15.81 -0.56 -5.31
N ILE A 16 -17.03 -0.56 -5.85
CA ILE A 16 -17.49 0.21 -7.02
C ILE A 16 -17.19 1.72 -6.91
N ARG A 17 -17.02 2.25 -5.69
CA ARG A 17 -16.66 3.67 -5.48
C ARG A 17 -15.28 4.00 -6.05
N GLU A 18 -14.30 3.10 -5.96
CA GLU A 18 -12.97 3.32 -6.56
C GLU A 18 -13.03 3.37 -8.08
N LEU A 19 -13.80 2.46 -8.70
CA LEU A 19 -13.99 2.45 -10.15
C LEU A 19 -14.66 3.75 -10.60
N LYS A 20 -15.71 4.18 -9.91
CA LYS A 20 -16.39 5.44 -10.18
C LYS A 20 -15.42 6.62 -10.12
N ASN A 21 -14.71 6.77 -8.99
CA ASN A 21 -13.78 7.89 -8.79
C ASN A 21 -12.67 7.90 -9.84
N LEU A 22 -12.14 6.73 -10.22
CA LEU A 22 -11.15 6.62 -11.28
C LEU A 22 -11.75 7.06 -12.62
N THR A 23 -12.90 6.53 -13.01
CA THR A 23 -13.54 6.89 -14.30
C THR A 23 -13.89 8.38 -14.38
N GLU A 24 -14.42 8.97 -13.32
CA GLU A 24 -14.70 10.42 -13.24
C GLU A 24 -13.42 11.24 -13.41
N ARG A 25 -12.37 10.87 -12.67
CA ARG A 25 -11.08 11.56 -12.74
C ARG A 25 -10.45 11.46 -14.13
N MET A 26 -10.55 10.30 -14.78
CA MET A 26 -10.03 10.09 -16.13
C MET A 26 -10.86 10.86 -17.18
N ALA A 27 -12.17 10.94 -17.02
CA ALA A 27 -13.04 11.74 -17.88
C ALA A 27 -12.74 13.26 -17.77
N ILE A 28 -12.37 13.74 -16.58
CA ILE A 28 -11.92 15.12 -16.36
C ILE A 28 -10.55 15.37 -16.99
N MET A 29 -9.60 14.45 -16.84
CA MET A 29 -8.24 14.63 -17.37
C MET A 29 -8.15 14.47 -18.90
N TYR A 30 -8.99 13.65 -19.50
CA TYR A 30 -8.92 13.30 -20.93
C TYR A 30 -10.27 13.50 -21.65
N PRO A 31 -10.79 14.73 -21.73
CA PRO A 31 -12.08 15.00 -22.37
C PRO A 31 -12.04 14.65 -23.86
N GLY A 32 -13.03 13.88 -24.33
CA GLY A 32 -13.21 13.54 -25.74
C GLY A 32 -12.14 12.61 -26.33
N ARG A 33 -11.31 11.98 -25.49
CA ARG A 33 -10.23 11.07 -25.91
C ARG A 33 -10.48 9.64 -25.45
N VAL A 34 -9.94 8.69 -26.21
CA VAL A 34 -9.93 7.28 -25.82
C VAL A 34 -8.75 7.05 -24.88
N ILE A 35 -9.05 6.63 -23.66
CA ILE A 35 -8.07 6.32 -22.63
C ILE A 35 -7.44 4.95 -22.90
N THR A 36 -6.12 4.90 -22.86
CA THR A 36 -5.29 3.71 -23.01
C THR A 36 -4.72 3.25 -21.66
N ALA A 37 -4.23 2.01 -21.58
CA ALA A 37 -3.67 1.45 -20.35
C ALA A 37 -2.49 2.26 -19.78
N LYS A 38 -1.78 3.03 -20.62
CA LYS A 38 -0.63 3.87 -20.23
C LYS A 38 -1.04 5.11 -19.43
N GLU A 39 -2.28 5.55 -19.59
CA GLU A 39 -2.82 6.76 -18.95
C GLU A 39 -3.51 6.43 -17.62
N ILE A 40 -3.82 5.15 -17.39
CA ILE A 40 -4.32 4.67 -16.10
C ILE A 40 -3.20 4.78 -15.06
N PRO A 41 -3.45 5.35 -13.86
CA PRO A 41 -2.43 5.46 -12.85
C PRO A 41 -1.83 4.09 -12.50
N PRO A 42 -0.50 3.99 -12.32
CA PRO A 42 0.20 2.73 -12.12
C PRO A 42 -0.21 2.00 -10.83
N SER A 43 -0.87 2.69 -9.89
CA SER A 43 -1.49 2.09 -8.70
C SER A 43 -2.63 1.12 -9.01
N PHE A 44 -3.28 1.25 -10.17
CA PHE A 44 -4.32 0.33 -10.65
C PHE A 44 -3.77 -0.72 -11.62
N ASN A 45 -2.45 -0.68 -11.89
CA ASN A 45 -1.79 -1.65 -12.74
C ASN A 45 -1.35 -2.84 -11.90
N THR A 46 -2.17 -3.90 -11.90
CA THR A 46 -1.93 -5.15 -11.17
C THR A 46 -0.62 -5.83 -11.57
N PHE A 47 0.01 -5.48 -12.70
CA PHE A 47 1.36 -5.97 -13.04
C PHE A 47 2.48 -5.45 -12.12
N ARG A 48 2.18 -4.56 -11.17
CA ARG A 48 3.19 -4.03 -10.23
C ARG A 48 2.85 -4.19 -8.75
N ILE A 49 1.69 -4.74 -8.41
CA ILE A 49 1.41 -5.20 -7.06
C ILE A 49 1.70 -6.69 -7.08
N GLU A 50 2.85 -7.09 -6.54
CA GLU A 50 3.20 -8.50 -6.35
C GLU A 50 2.02 -9.22 -5.67
N GLU A 51 1.29 -10.03 -6.42
CA GLU A 51 0.07 -10.75 -6.00
C GLU A 51 0.27 -11.57 -4.72
N GLY A 52 1.50 -11.86 -4.31
CA GLY A 52 1.79 -12.57 -3.07
C GLY A 52 1.61 -11.76 -1.77
N LYS A 53 1.65 -10.42 -1.80
CA LYS A 53 1.75 -9.62 -0.56
C LYS A 53 0.43 -9.46 0.19
N LEU A 54 -0.69 -9.33 -0.52
CA LEU A 54 -2.02 -9.21 0.10
C LEU A 54 -2.59 -10.57 0.52
N ASP A 55 -2.30 -11.64 -0.20
CA ASP A 55 -2.65 -13.00 0.23
C ASP A 55 -1.87 -13.41 1.49
N THR A 56 -0.59 -13.01 1.63
CA THR A 56 0.13 -13.19 2.92
C THR A 56 -0.52 -12.47 4.09
N PHE A 57 -1.29 -11.39 3.86
CA PHE A 57 -1.95 -10.66 4.94
C PHE A 57 -3.17 -11.40 5.51
N PHE A 58 -3.86 -12.15 4.66
CA PHE A 58 -5.01 -12.96 5.06
C PHE A 58 -4.64 -14.42 5.35
N SER A 59 -3.39 -14.82 5.13
CA SER A 59 -2.86 -16.14 5.48
C SER A 59 -2.45 -16.28 6.95
N PHE A 60 -2.63 -15.25 7.78
CA PHE A 60 -2.36 -15.33 9.21
C PHE A 60 -3.55 -15.92 9.97
N ASP A 61 -3.28 -16.85 10.88
CA ASP A 61 -4.30 -17.51 11.69
C ASP A 61 -4.95 -16.56 12.70
N THR A 62 -4.23 -15.50 13.11
CA THR A 62 -4.73 -14.53 14.08
C THR A 62 -4.54 -13.06 13.65
N LEU A 63 -5.49 -12.21 14.06
CA LEU A 63 -5.37 -10.75 13.90
C LEU A 63 -4.13 -10.16 14.61
N LYS A 64 -3.62 -10.86 15.62
CA LYS A 64 -2.43 -10.46 16.35
C LYS A 64 -1.18 -10.57 15.47
N GLU A 65 -1.01 -11.70 14.78
CA GLU A 65 0.13 -11.93 13.89
C GLU A 65 0.11 -10.98 12.69
N ALA A 66 -1.07 -10.78 12.10
CA ALA A 66 -1.24 -9.82 11.00
C ALA A 66 -0.83 -8.40 11.41
N ARG A 67 -1.24 -7.96 12.61
CA ARG A 67 -0.84 -6.66 13.17
C ARG A 67 0.66 -6.56 13.44
N GLU A 68 1.27 -7.61 14.00
CA GLU A 68 2.70 -7.63 14.29
C GLU A 68 3.55 -7.57 13.01
N MET A 69 3.17 -8.30 11.96
CA MET A 69 3.88 -8.25 10.68
C MET A 69 3.76 -6.88 10.01
N LEU A 70 2.54 -6.30 10.01
CA LEU A 70 2.27 -4.95 9.56
C LEU A 70 3.14 -3.93 10.27
N GLU A 71 3.14 -3.99 11.60
CA GLU A 71 3.88 -3.07 12.45
C GLU A 71 5.39 -3.20 12.22
N LYS A 72 5.90 -4.43 12.12
CA LYS A 72 7.31 -4.69 11.78
C LYS A 72 7.69 -4.08 10.43
N ASN A 73 6.90 -4.31 9.39
CA ASN A 73 7.17 -3.79 8.04
C ASN A 73 7.11 -2.26 8.01
N PHE A 74 6.15 -1.67 8.72
CA PHE A 74 6.02 -0.22 8.83
C PHE A 74 7.21 0.41 9.55
N ILE A 75 7.61 -0.14 10.70
CA ILE A 75 8.77 0.33 11.47
C ILE A 75 10.07 0.18 10.66
N ALA A 76 10.28 -0.95 9.99
CA ALA A 76 11.46 -1.19 9.16
C ALA A 76 11.57 -0.17 8.00
N SER A 77 10.45 0.09 7.33
CA SER A 77 10.38 1.09 6.25
C SER A 77 10.73 2.49 6.76
N LYS A 78 10.14 2.89 7.89
CA LYS A 78 10.38 4.21 8.49
C LYS A 78 11.78 4.35 9.07
N LEU A 79 12.35 3.32 9.67
CA LEU A 79 13.75 3.34 10.09
C LEU A 79 14.69 3.54 8.91
N LYS A 80 14.43 2.88 7.78
CA LYS A 80 15.24 3.05 6.56
C LYS A 80 15.14 4.49 6.02
N GLU A 81 13.94 5.07 6.02
CA GLU A 81 13.69 6.46 5.60
C GLU A 81 14.46 7.48 6.46
N PHE A 82 14.60 7.21 7.76
CA PHE A 82 15.34 8.07 8.70
C PHE A 82 16.76 7.58 9.01
N GLU A 83 17.36 6.75 8.14
CA GLU A 83 18.74 6.26 8.24
C GLU A 83 19.07 5.59 9.60
N GLY A 84 18.11 4.90 10.20
CA GLY A 84 18.25 4.24 11.49
C GLY A 84 18.17 5.18 12.70
N ASN A 85 17.82 6.46 12.50
CA ASN A 85 17.66 7.40 13.61
C ASN A 85 16.35 7.16 14.38
N ILE A 86 16.43 6.32 15.40
CA ILE A 86 15.30 5.91 16.25
C ILE A 86 14.54 7.11 16.84
N SER A 87 15.25 8.17 17.25
CA SER A 87 14.61 9.36 17.83
C SER A 87 13.75 10.10 16.81
N LYS A 88 14.29 10.34 15.61
CA LYS A 88 13.56 10.97 14.50
C LYS A 88 12.41 10.10 14.01
N THR A 89 12.62 8.79 13.92
CA THR A 89 11.58 7.85 13.52
C THR A 89 10.42 7.83 14.51
N ALA A 90 10.71 7.80 15.82
CA ALA A 90 9.69 7.81 16.88
C ALA A 90 8.83 9.08 16.83
N GLU A 91 9.48 10.24 16.68
CA GLU A 91 8.80 11.53 16.54
C GLU A 91 7.93 11.57 15.27
N ALA A 92 8.47 11.12 14.13
CA ALA A 92 7.77 11.16 12.85
C ALA A 92 6.55 10.23 12.77
N ILE A 93 6.57 9.09 13.46
CA ILE A 93 5.44 8.14 13.48
C ILE A 93 4.55 8.30 14.72
N GLY A 94 4.83 9.28 15.58
CA GLY A 94 4.01 9.63 16.74
C GLY A 94 4.01 8.60 17.88
N VAL A 95 5.13 7.89 18.09
CA VAL A 95 5.26 6.90 19.16
C VAL A 95 6.37 7.28 20.13
N GLU A 96 6.27 6.83 21.38
CA GLU A 96 7.37 7.03 22.33
C GLU A 96 8.62 6.27 21.89
N ARG A 97 9.78 6.95 21.97
CA ARG A 97 11.09 6.37 21.64
C ARG A 97 11.38 5.07 22.38
N SER A 98 11.05 5.00 23.66
CA SER A 98 11.22 3.80 24.50
C SER A 98 10.41 2.60 23.99
N ASN A 99 9.19 2.86 23.51
CA ASN A 99 8.31 1.84 22.95
C ASN A 99 8.77 1.40 21.56
N LEU A 100 9.21 2.35 20.72
CA LEU A 100 9.81 2.03 19.42
C LEU A 100 11.06 1.16 19.60
N HIS A 101 11.95 1.51 20.52
CA HIS A 101 13.16 0.75 20.81
C HIS A 101 12.86 -0.68 21.28
N LYS A 102 11.84 -0.87 22.13
CA LYS A 102 11.38 -2.21 22.53
C LYS A 102 10.85 -3.01 21.35
N LYS A 103 10.05 -2.39 20.47
CA LYS A 103 9.50 -3.03 19.27
C LYS A 103 10.59 -3.44 18.27
N ILE A 104 11.57 -2.57 18.03
CA ILE A 104 12.73 -2.87 17.18
C ILE A 104 13.46 -4.12 17.70
N LYS A 105 13.78 -4.14 19.00
CA LYS A 105 14.44 -5.28 19.64
C LYS A 105 13.60 -6.56 19.59
N ALA A 106 12.29 -6.46 19.79
CA ALA A 106 11.37 -7.59 19.73
C ALA A 106 11.26 -8.18 18.31
N TYR A 107 11.35 -7.34 17.27
CA TYR A 107 11.26 -7.77 15.87
C TYR A 107 12.59 -8.14 15.22
N GLY A 108 13.71 -7.91 15.91
CA GLY A 108 15.06 -8.18 15.41
C GLY A 108 15.47 -7.26 14.26
N LEU A 109 15.00 -6.00 14.30
CA LEU A 109 15.34 -4.95 13.34
C LEU A 109 16.56 -4.13 13.77
#